data_AF-A0A7C4BAZ0-F1
#
_entry.id   AF-A0A7C4BAZ0-F1
#
_cell.length_a   1.000
_cell.length_b   1.000
_cell.length_c   1.000
_cell.angle_alpha   90.00
_cell.angle_beta   90.00
_cell.angle_gamma   90.00
#
_symmetry.space_group_name_H-M   'P 1'
#
loop_
_entity.id
_entity.type
_entity.pdbx_description
1 polymer ?
#
loop_
_entity_poly.entity_id
_entity_poly.type
_entity_poly.pdbx_seq_one_letter_code
_entity_poly.pdbx_strand_id
1 'polypeptide(L)'
;MEFKGVVAIAFAMLFLAFLLAVLGMYTTEVHLDFEKLAVLRNNVTYLLTSRNFSKEIHMQVESTSLCIDVHDCDLHYSMAIPNTNYSFSGVVSNSTCIALPSSRFTALFSVTRGGTCDALFKLRVIASTSPFWYASVVSLILLIVSNVVLLYVFVKRKFTS
;
A
#
# COMPACT_ATOMS: atom_id res chain seq x y z
N MET A 1 17.82 10.10 45.11
CA MET A 1 17.37 9.24 43.99
C MET A 1 16.96 10.10 42.82
N GLU A 2 17.41 9.95 41.58
CA GLU A 2 18.65 9.48 40.98
C GLU A 2 18.66 10.16 39.61
N PHE A 3 19.60 11.07 39.34
CA PHE A 3 19.75 11.64 37.98
C PHE A 3 19.96 10.52 36.94
N LYS A 4 20.57 9.41 37.38
CA LYS A 4 20.66 8.14 36.64
C LYS A 4 19.29 7.54 36.28
N GLY A 5 18.30 7.62 37.17
CA GLY A 5 16.95 7.11 36.94
C GLY A 5 16.19 7.88 35.86
N VAL A 6 16.27 9.21 35.86
CA VAL A 6 15.62 10.05 34.83
C VAL A 6 16.26 9.83 33.45
N VAL A 7 17.60 9.72 33.40
CA VAL A 7 18.32 9.42 32.16
C VAL A 7 17.98 8.01 31.64
N ALA A 8 17.89 7.01 32.53
CA ALA A 8 17.50 5.66 32.16
C ALA A 8 16.07 5.60 31.58
N ILE A 9 15.11 6.34 32.15
CA ILE A 9 13.75 6.43 31.63
C ILE A 9 13.74 7.09 30.24
N ALA A 10 14.52 8.16 30.03
CA ALA A 10 14.61 8.82 28.73
C ALA A 10 15.19 7.89 27.65
N PHE A 11 16.24 7.12 27.98
CA PHE A 11 16.81 6.11 27.08
C PHE A 11 15.83 4.96 26.80
N ALA A 12 15.09 4.48 27.80
CA ALA A 12 14.09 3.44 27.61
C ALA A 12 12.94 3.90 26.70
N MET A 13 12.49 5.15 26.84
CA MET A 13 11.47 5.75 25.97
C MET A 13 11.96 5.90 24.53
N LEU A 14 13.21 6.32 24.32
CA LEU A 14 13.85 6.40 23.00
C LEU A 14 14.01 5.03 22.35
N PHE A 15 14.40 4.02 23.14
CA PHE A 15 14.54 2.66 22.65
C PHE A 15 13.17 2.04 22.30
N LEU A 16 12.14 2.27 23.11
CA LEU A 16 10.78 1.83 22.82
C LEU A 16 10.22 2.53 21.56
N ALA A 17 10.49 3.82 21.39
CA ALA A 17 10.13 4.57 20.18
C ALA A 17 10.83 4.02 18.94
N PHE A 18 12.12 3.68 19.05
CA PHE A 18 12.87 3.04 17.97
C PHE A 18 12.30 1.67 17.62
N LEU A 19 11.99 0.82 18.62
CA LEU A 19 11.38 -0.47 18.40
C LEU A 19 9.99 -0.35 17.75
N LEU A 20 9.16 0.60 18.17
CA LEU A 20 7.86 0.85 17.55
C LEU A 20 7.99 1.37 16.11
N ALA A 21 9.01 2.18 15.81
CA ALA A 21 9.29 2.63 14.45
C ALA A 21 9.75 1.47 13.56
N VAL A 22 10.65 0.61 14.05
CA VAL A 22 11.11 -0.61 13.35
C VAL A 22 9.92 -1.55 13.14
N LEU A 23 9.10 -1.79 14.16
CA LEU A 23 7.93 -2.64 14.04
C LEU A 23 6.91 -2.06 13.04
N GLY A 24 6.73 -0.74 13.02
CA GLY A 24 5.91 -0.05 12.03
C GLY A 24 6.43 -0.19 10.60
N MET A 25 7.75 -0.26 10.39
CA MET A 25 8.33 -0.57 9.06
C MET A 25 8.00 -1.99 8.59
N TYR A 26 7.89 -2.95 9.51
CA TYR A 26 7.67 -4.36 9.18
C TYR A 26 6.19 -4.76 9.02
N THR A 27 5.22 -3.95 9.48
CA THR A 27 3.90 -4.51 9.81
C THR A 27 2.71 -4.16 8.92
N THR A 28 2.78 -3.28 7.92
CA THR A 28 1.54 -2.96 7.17
C THR A 28 1.75 -2.72 5.69
N GLU A 29 1.91 -3.79 4.91
CA GLU A 29 1.45 -3.77 3.52
C GLU A 29 -0.09 -3.77 3.53
N VAL A 30 -0.70 -2.58 3.49
CA VAL A 30 -2.17 -2.49 3.42
C VAL A 30 -2.61 -2.83 2.01
N HIS A 31 -3.07 -4.07 1.84
CA HIS A 31 -3.64 -4.54 0.58
C HIS A 31 -5.03 -3.95 0.42
N LEU A 32 -5.16 -2.94 -0.43
CA LEU A 32 -6.45 -2.41 -0.80
C LEU A 32 -7.07 -3.29 -1.89
N ASP A 33 -7.91 -4.24 -1.50
CA ASP A 33 -8.63 -5.11 -2.43
C ASP A 33 -9.92 -4.44 -2.91
N PHE A 34 -9.98 -4.14 -4.21
CA PHE A 34 -11.24 -3.82 -4.85
C PHE A 34 -11.59 -4.94 -5.79
N GLU A 35 -12.69 -5.58 -5.47
CA GLU A 35 -13.17 -6.75 -6.16
C GLU A 35 -14.28 -6.34 -7.11
N LYS A 36 -14.11 -6.64 -8.40
CA LYS A 36 -15.21 -6.61 -9.35
C LYS A 36 -15.41 -8.01 -9.91
N LEU A 37 -16.45 -8.66 -9.45
CA LEU A 37 -16.92 -9.92 -10.02
C LEU A 37 -17.65 -9.61 -11.32
N ALA A 38 -17.25 -10.24 -12.43
CA ALA A 38 -17.92 -10.10 -13.71
C ALA A 38 -18.10 -11.47 -14.37
N VAL A 39 -19.32 -11.75 -14.83
CA VAL A 39 -19.60 -12.92 -15.65
C VAL A 39 -19.42 -12.49 -17.11
N LEU A 40 -18.44 -13.06 -17.81
CA LEU A 40 -18.22 -12.70 -19.20
C LEU A 40 -19.27 -13.40 -20.06
N ARG A 41 -20.35 -12.72 -20.46
CA ARG A 41 -21.37 -13.31 -21.36
C ARG A 41 -21.06 -13.14 -22.86
N ASN A 42 -20.44 -12.01 -23.21
CA ASN A 42 -19.97 -11.64 -24.54
C ASN A 42 -18.57 -11.02 -24.41
N ASN A 43 -17.89 -10.74 -25.52
CA ASN A 43 -16.66 -9.94 -25.49
C ASN A 43 -16.97 -8.55 -24.92
N VAL A 44 -16.23 -8.14 -23.88
CA VAL A 44 -16.47 -6.87 -23.19
C VAL A 44 -15.15 -6.15 -22.97
N THR A 45 -15.17 -4.83 -23.17
CA THR A 45 -14.10 -3.93 -22.75
C THR A 45 -14.54 -3.12 -21.54
N TYR A 46 -13.76 -3.21 -20.47
CA TYR A 46 -13.95 -2.49 -19.23
C TYR A 46 -12.99 -1.30 -19.18
N LEU A 47 -13.49 -0.14 -18.75
CA LEU A 47 -12.67 1.00 -18.38
C LEU A 47 -12.29 0.88 -16.90
N LEU A 48 -11.01 0.58 -16.63
CA LEU A 48 -10.44 0.53 -15.29
C LEU A 48 -9.78 1.87 -14.99
N THR A 49 -10.09 2.48 -13.85
CA THR A 49 -9.49 3.76 -13.44
C THR A 49 -9.10 3.70 -11.98
N SER A 50 -7.96 4.30 -11.60
CA SER A 50 -7.51 4.32 -10.20
C SER A 50 -8.55 4.91 -9.23
N ARG A 51 -9.45 5.80 -9.70
CA ARG A 51 -10.55 6.36 -8.89
C ARG A 51 -11.62 5.33 -8.53
N ASN A 52 -11.85 4.31 -9.35
CA ASN A 52 -12.71 3.18 -8.97
C ASN A 52 -12.08 2.34 -7.83
N PHE A 53 -10.77 2.49 -7.61
CA PHE A 53 -9.93 1.70 -6.73
C PHE A 53 -9.34 2.51 -5.56
N SER A 54 -9.75 3.76 -5.30
CA SER A 54 -9.26 4.48 -4.12
C SER A 54 -10.13 5.70 -3.86
N LYS A 55 -10.78 5.74 -2.69
CA LYS A 55 -11.34 6.99 -2.14
C LYS A 55 -10.18 7.84 -1.64
N GLU A 56 -9.54 8.62 -2.50
CA GLU A 56 -8.63 9.73 -2.16
C GLU A 56 -7.93 9.63 -0.79
N ILE A 57 -7.20 8.56 -0.55
CA ILE A 57 -6.37 8.47 0.66
C ILE A 57 -5.01 9.04 0.28
N HIS A 58 -4.54 10.02 1.04
CA HIS A 58 -3.24 10.68 0.87
C HIS A 58 -2.03 9.75 1.16
N MET A 59 -2.21 8.44 1.03
CA MET A 59 -1.17 7.44 1.22
C MET A 59 -0.37 7.28 -0.07
N GLN A 60 0.95 7.33 0.03
CA GLN A 60 1.85 7.11 -1.08
C GLN A 60 1.82 5.61 -1.44
N VAL A 61 1.26 5.30 -2.62
CA VAL A 61 1.22 3.94 -3.17
C VAL A 61 2.55 3.68 -3.88
N GLU A 62 3.27 2.65 -3.45
CA GLU A 62 4.59 2.30 -3.98
C GLU A 62 4.50 1.35 -5.16
N SER A 63 3.61 0.35 -5.08
CA SER A 63 3.38 -0.58 -6.17
C SER A 63 1.90 -0.89 -6.32
N THR A 64 1.51 -1.21 -7.55
CA THR A 64 0.16 -1.68 -7.87
C THR A 64 0.24 -2.86 -8.81
N SER A 65 -0.57 -3.87 -8.58
CA SER A 65 -0.74 -5.01 -9.46
C SER A 65 -2.21 -5.26 -9.75
N LEU A 66 -2.51 -5.72 -10.96
CA LEU A 66 -3.82 -6.19 -11.35
C LEU A 66 -3.81 -7.72 -11.36
N CYS A 67 -4.62 -8.32 -10.51
CA CYS A 67 -4.88 -9.74 -10.47
C CYS A 67 -6.18 -10.08 -11.20
N ILE A 68 -6.13 -11.17 -11.95
CA ILE A 68 -7.24 -11.75 -12.68
C ILE A 68 -7.38 -13.17 -12.15
N ASP A 69 -8.49 -13.45 -11.47
CA ASP A 69 -8.86 -14.79 -11.02
C ASP A 69 -9.96 -15.32 -11.94
N VAL A 70 -9.79 -16.52 -12.47
CA VAL A 70 -10.68 -17.18 -13.43
C VAL A 70 -11.00 -18.56 -12.89
N HIS A 71 -12.29 -18.91 -12.87
CA HIS A 71 -12.75 -20.08 -12.14
C HIS A 71 -12.99 -21.33 -13.00
N ASP A 72 -13.36 -21.15 -14.27
CA ASP A 72 -13.86 -22.28 -15.06
C ASP A 72 -13.11 -22.48 -16.39
N CYS A 73 -12.78 -21.40 -17.10
CA CYS A 73 -12.34 -21.48 -18.49
C CYS A 73 -11.32 -20.43 -18.87
N ASP A 74 -10.45 -20.76 -19.82
CA ASP A 74 -9.43 -19.87 -20.35
C ASP A 74 -9.99 -18.52 -20.81
N LEU A 75 -9.42 -17.46 -20.25
CA LEU A 75 -9.77 -16.09 -20.51
C LEU A 75 -8.66 -15.44 -21.34
N HIS A 76 -8.98 -15.04 -22.56
CA HIS A 76 -8.10 -14.19 -23.34
C HIS A 76 -8.35 -12.76 -22.92
N TYR A 77 -7.29 -12.04 -22.57
CA TYR A 77 -7.40 -10.65 -22.16
C TYR A 77 -6.35 -9.80 -22.85
N SER A 78 -6.68 -8.52 -23.00
CA SER A 78 -5.76 -7.50 -23.44
C SER A 78 -6.01 -6.23 -22.64
N MET A 79 -4.96 -5.64 -22.10
CA MET A 79 -5.01 -4.38 -21.40
C MET A 79 -4.13 -3.36 -22.10
N ALA A 80 -4.64 -2.13 -22.22
CA ALA A 80 -3.88 -0.99 -22.68
C ALA A 80 -4.00 0.16 -21.67
N ILE A 81 -2.87 0.74 -21.29
CA ILE A 81 -2.76 1.93 -20.45
C ILE A 81 -2.23 3.06 -21.35
N PRO A 82 -3.13 3.88 -21.92
CA PRO A 82 -2.75 4.85 -22.95
C PRO A 82 -1.72 5.87 -22.45
N ASN A 83 -1.81 6.25 -21.16
CA ASN A 83 -0.93 7.25 -20.57
C ASN A 83 0.53 6.81 -20.48
N THR A 84 0.83 5.51 -20.51
CA THR A 84 2.19 4.98 -20.33
C THR A 84 2.67 4.14 -21.50
N ASN A 85 1.94 4.11 -22.63
CA ASN A 85 2.18 3.18 -23.74
C ASN A 85 2.39 1.73 -23.28
N TYR A 86 1.78 1.35 -22.15
CA TYR A 86 1.94 0.03 -21.58
C TYR A 86 0.75 -0.80 -22.02
N SER A 87 1.01 -1.90 -22.72
CA SER A 87 -0.02 -2.83 -23.12
C SER A 87 0.48 -4.25 -22.94
N PHE A 88 -0.43 -5.12 -22.56
CA PHE A 88 -0.14 -6.53 -22.37
C PHE A 88 -1.38 -7.34 -22.69
N SER A 89 -1.17 -8.56 -23.16
CA SER A 89 -2.23 -9.49 -23.45
C SER A 89 -1.77 -10.90 -23.13
N GLY A 90 -2.72 -11.79 -22.94
CA GLY A 90 -2.43 -13.17 -22.63
C GLY A 90 -3.67 -14.02 -22.48
N VAL A 91 -3.43 -15.26 -22.09
CA VAL A 91 -4.45 -16.23 -21.73
C VAL A 91 -4.22 -16.62 -20.29
N VAL A 92 -5.29 -16.65 -19.49
CA VAL A 92 -5.25 -17.09 -18.09
C VAL A 92 -6.32 -18.13 -17.84
N SER A 93 -5.94 -19.23 -17.20
CA SER A 93 -6.81 -20.38 -16.90
C SER A 93 -7.15 -20.52 -15.42
N ASN A 94 -6.43 -19.81 -14.53
CA ASN A 94 -6.62 -19.86 -13.09
C ASN A 94 -6.43 -18.46 -12.48
N SER A 95 -5.24 -18.12 -12.00
CA SER A 95 -4.96 -16.77 -11.50
C SER A 95 -3.65 -16.22 -12.04
N THR A 96 -3.63 -14.92 -12.29
CA THR A 96 -2.41 -14.19 -12.66
C THR A 96 -2.45 -12.80 -12.08
N CYS A 97 -1.28 -12.28 -11.68
CA CYS A 97 -1.12 -10.91 -11.20
C CYS A 97 -0.04 -10.21 -12.03
N ILE A 98 -0.36 -9.00 -12.47
CA ILE A 98 0.47 -8.23 -13.40
C ILE A 98 0.80 -6.91 -12.75
N ALA A 99 2.08 -6.60 -12.64
CA ALA A 99 2.53 -5.31 -12.14
C ALA A 99 2.12 -4.20 -13.09
N LEU A 100 1.51 -3.15 -12.53
CA LEU A 100 1.13 -1.95 -13.25
C LEU A 100 2.25 -0.91 -13.14
N PRO A 101 2.53 -0.15 -14.21
CA PRO A 101 3.61 0.84 -14.23
C PRO A 101 3.32 2.07 -13.35
N SER A 102 2.07 2.26 -12.93
CA SER A 102 1.67 3.39 -12.09
C SER A 102 0.46 3.06 -11.23
N SER A 103 0.45 3.61 -10.01
CA SER A 103 -0.71 3.60 -9.12
C SER A 103 -1.86 4.50 -9.60
N ARG A 104 -1.58 5.46 -10.49
CA ARG A 104 -2.57 6.31 -11.14
C ARG A 104 -2.69 5.90 -12.60
N PHE A 105 -3.60 4.97 -12.87
CA PHE A 105 -3.81 4.46 -14.21
C PHE A 105 -5.25 4.64 -14.67
N THR A 106 -5.38 4.82 -15.98
CA THR A 106 -6.61 4.62 -16.73
C THR A 106 -6.28 3.57 -17.78
N ALA A 107 -7.03 2.47 -17.77
CA ALA A 107 -6.74 1.33 -18.61
C ALA A 107 -8.01 0.78 -19.27
N LEU A 108 -7.85 0.36 -20.52
CA LEU A 108 -8.86 -0.37 -21.26
C LEU A 108 -8.54 -1.85 -21.13
N PHE A 109 -9.41 -2.59 -20.45
CA PHE A 109 -9.27 -4.03 -20.23
C PHE A 109 -10.32 -4.76 -21.06
N SER A 110 -9.88 -5.34 -22.18
CA SER A 110 -10.74 -6.14 -23.05
C SER A 110 -10.58 -7.61 -22.73
N VAL A 111 -11.70 -8.31 -22.78
CA VAL A 111 -11.76 -9.72 -22.44
C VAL A 111 -12.54 -10.46 -23.52
N THR A 112 -11.97 -11.55 -23.99
CA THR A 112 -12.56 -12.44 -24.98
C THR A 112 -12.53 -13.87 -24.47
N ARG A 113 -13.56 -14.64 -24.78
CA ARG A 113 -13.60 -16.07 -24.39
C ARG A 113 -12.59 -16.85 -25.23
N GLY A 114 -11.84 -17.74 -24.59
CA GLY A 114 -10.98 -18.71 -25.27
C GLY A 114 -11.71 -19.95 -25.80
N GLY A 115 -13.04 -20.02 -25.64
CA GLY A 115 -13.81 -21.22 -25.99
C GLY A 115 -15.32 -21.03 -25.86
N THR A 116 -16.04 -22.14 -25.74
CA THR A 116 -17.51 -22.20 -25.78
C THR A 116 -18.20 -22.05 -24.42
N CYS A 117 -17.45 -21.98 -23.32
CA CYS A 117 -17.99 -21.85 -21.97
C CYS A 117 -18.10 -20.40 -21.51
N ASP A 118 -19.02 -20.16 -20.59
CA ASP A 118 -19.16 -18.88 -19.90
C ASP A 118 -18.02 -18.73 -18.89
N ALA A 119 -17.06 -17.83 -19.16
CA ALA A 119 -15.93 -17.60 -18.26
C ALA A 119 -16.34 -16.66 -17.11
N LEU A 120 -16.34 -17.20 -15.89
CA LEU A 120 -16.43 -16.44 -14.65
C LEU A 120 -15.04 -15.93 -14.26
N PHE A 121 -14.90 -14.62 -14.13
CA PHE A 121 -13.65 -14.01 -13.72
C PHE A 121 -13.84 -12.85 -12.73
N LYS A 122 -12.80 -12.61 -11.94
CA LYS A 122 -12.72 -11.57 -10.93
C LYS A 122 -11.49 -10.73 -11.19
N LEU A 123 -11.69 -9.42 -11.20
CA LEU A 123 -10.59 -8.45 -11.25
C LEU A 123 -10.35 -7.89 -9.86
N ARG A 124 -9.08 -7.86 -9.49
CA ARG A 124 -8.60 -7.40 -8.20
C ARG A 124 -7.39 -6.51 -8.42
N VAL A 125 -7.40 -5.29 -7.90
CA VAL A 125 -6.20 -4.44 -7.90
C VAL A 125 -5.62 -4.50 -6.50
N ILE A 126 -4.36 -4.89 -6.40
CA ILE A 126 -3.62 -4.90 -5.14
C ILE A 126 -2.66 -3.72 -5.18
N ALA A 127 -2.79 -2.82 -4.22
CA ALA A 127 -1.86 -1.72 -4.02
C ALA A 127 -1.05 -1.96 -2.75
N SER A 128 0.26 -1.73 -2.79
CA SER A 128 1.10 -1.65 -1.60
C SER A 128 1.37 -0.19 -1.24
N THR A 129 1.20 0.13 0.04
CA THR A 129 1.57 1.42 0.62
C THR A 129 2.66 1.18 1.65
N SER A 130 3.68 2.04 1.71
CA SER A 130 4.63 1.98 2.81
C SER A 130 4.23 2.94 3.94
N PRO A 131 4.26 2.46 5.20
CA PRO A 131 4.06 3.32 6.36
C PRO A 131 5.30 4.15 6.72
N PHE A 132 6.37 4.12 5.90
CA PHE A 132 7.67 4.70 6.23
C PHE A 132 7.59 6.16 6.71
N TRP A 133 6.72 6.95 6.09
CA TRP A 133 6.51 8.35 6.45
C TRP A 133 5.86 8.53 7.83
N TYR A 134 4.92 7.67 8.23
CA TYR A 134 4.31 7.73 9.55
C TYR A 134 5.30 7.36 10.64
N ALA A 135 6.09 6.30 10.43
CA ALA A 135 7.14 5.90 11.37
C ALA A 135 8.20 7.01 11.53
N SER A 136 8.60 7.66 10.43
CA SER A 136 9.55 8.79 10.45
C SER A 136 9.00 10.02 11.20
N VAL A 137 7.75 10.41 10.97
CA VAL A 137 7.13 11.58 11.62
C VAL A 137 6.97 11.33 13.12
N VAL A 138 6.53 10.14 13.53
CA VAL A 138 6.40 9.78 14.95
C VAL A 138 7.76 9.78 15.64
N SER A 139 8.81 9.27 14.98
CA SER A 139 10.18 9.30 15.51
C SER A 139 10.71 10.73 15.70
N LEU A 140 10.47 11.62 14.73
CA LEU A 140 10.86 13.03 14.83
C LEU A 140 10.16 13.73 16.00
N ILE A 141 8.85 13.52 16.16
CA ILE A 141 8.08 14.12 17.27
C ILE A 141 8.62 13.64 18.61
N LEU A 142 8.87 12.34 18.76
CA LEU A 142 9.41 11.77 20.00
C LEU A 142 10.81 12.31 20.32
N LEU A 143 11.66 12.50 19.31
CA LEU A 143 12.99 13.08 19.48
C LEU A 143 12.91 14.54 19.93
N ILE A 144 12.03 15.35 19.33
CA ILE A 144 11.83 16.75 19.74
C ILE A 144 11.31 16.82 21.18
N VAL A 145 10.25 16.07 21.50
CA VAL A 145 9.65 16.07 22.83
C VAL A 145 10.67 15.63 23.89
N SER A 146 11.44 14.56 23.62
CA SER A 146 12.45 14.06 24.55
C SER A 146 13.56 15.09 24.80
N ASN A 147 14.04 15.77 23.75
CA ASN A 147 15.04 16.84 23.88
C ASN A 147 14.50 18.06 24.64
N VAL A 148 13.25 18.48 24.39
CA VAL A 148 12.62 19.60 25.10
C VAL A 148 12.46 19.28 26.59
N VAL A 149 12.06 18.06 26.94
CA VAL A 149 11.95 17.61 28.33
C VAL A 149 13.31 17.58 29.01
N LEU A 150 14.35 17.06 28.35
CA LEU A 150 15.73 17.06 28.85
C LEU A 150 16.24 18.48 29.10
N LEU A 151 16.03 19.40 28.15
CA LEU A 151 16.42 20.80 28.28
C LEU A 151 15.70 21.48 29.45
N TYR A 152 14.39 21.27 29.58
CA TYR A 152 13.59 21.82 30.67
C TYR A 152 14.10 21.36 32.04
N VAL A 153 14.38 20.07 32.20
CA VAL A 153 14.94 19.52 33.45
C VAL A 153 16.31 20.12 33.74
N PHE A 154 17.17 20.26 32.73
CA PHE A 154 18.51 20.82 32.88
C PHE A 154 18.49 22.29 33.30
N VAL A 155 17.64 23.10 32.65
CA VAL A 155 17.45 24.51 32.94
C VAL A 155 16.86 24.69 34.34
N LYS A 156 15.78 24.00 34.67
CA LYS A 156 15.15 24.08 36.01
C LYS A 156 16.15 23.78 37.11
N ARG A 157 16.99 22.75 36.93
CA ARG A 157 17.99 22.34 37.92
C ARG A 157 19.12 23.37 38.10
N LYS A 158 19.52 24.05 37.02
CA LYS A 158 20.56 25.10 37.06
C LYS A 158 20.09 26.37 37.80
N PHE A 159 18.78 26.64 37.80
CA PHE A 159 18.19 27.79 38.48
C PHE A 159 17.68 27.51 39.90
N THR A 160 17.58 26.24 40.31
CA THR A 160 17.20 25.84 41.68
C THR A 160 18.38 25.34 42.53
N SER A 161 19.61 25.42 42.00
CA SER A 161 20.87 25.18 42.74
C SER A 161 21.56 26.50 43.00
#